data_AF-A0A9E2UUR9-F1
#
_entry.id   AF-A0A9E2UUR9-F1
#
_cell.length_a   1.000
_cell.length_b   1.000
_cell.length_c   1.000
_cell.angle_alpha   90.00
_cell.angle_beta   90.00
_cell.angle_gamma   90.00
#
_symmetry.space_group_name_H-M   'P 1'
#
loop_
_entity.id
_entity.type
_entity.pdbx_description
1 polymer ?
#
loop_
_entity_poly.entity_id
_entity_poly.type
_entity_poly.pdbx_seq_one_letter_code
_entity_poly.pdbx_strand_id
1 'polypeptide(L)'
;GYEGFGYPLVEAMAVGCPVIWWPCTSIPEVVGNAALEISGPTVEGIMNTLLQALNMQPAEKLDLVERGKNQAKQFLPGSAAGNFSSILSLHFS
;
A
#
# COMPACT_ATOMS: atom_id res chain seq x y z
N GLY A 1 6.52 13.08 -12.41
CA GLY A 1 5.43 12.43 -13.18
C GLY A 1 4.53 11.74 -12.19
N TYR A 2 3.21 11.89 -12.33
CA TYR A 2 2.21 11.27 -11.48
C TYR A 2 1.81 9.94 -12.12
N GLU A 3 2.43 8.83 -11.71
CA GLU A 3 1.95 7.49 -12.08
C GLU A 3 0.71 7.19 -11.25
N GLY A 4 -0.45 7.31 -11.91
CA GLY A 4 -1.64 7.93 -11.32
C GLY A 4 -2.49 7.13 -10.33
N PHE A 5 -1.96 6.08 -9.71
CA PHE A 5 -2.76 5.27 -8.77
C PHE A 5 -1.96 4.68 -7.59
N GLY A 6 -0.71 5.09 -7.37
CA GLY A 6 0.09 4.55 -6.27
C GLY A 6 0.67 3.15 -6.55
N TYR A 7 0.75 2.75 -7.83
CA TYR A 7 1.31 1.45 -8.24
C TYR A 7 2.76 1.22 -7.77
N PRO A 8 3.65 2.23 -7.74
CA PRO A 8 4.98 2.06 -7.14
C PRO A 8 4.92 1.60 -5.66
N LEU A 9 3.90 2.03 -4.91
CA LEU A 9 3.71 1.59 -3.53
C LEU A 9 3.19 0.15 -3.47
N VAL A 10 2.30 -0.23 -4.40
CA VAL A 10 1.82 -1.61 -4.54
C VAL A 10 2.97 -2.56 -4.83
N GLU A 11 3.85 -2.20 -5.77
CA GLU A 11 5.03 -3.00 -6.13
C GLU A 11 5.99 -3.15 -4.95
N ALA A 12 6.28 -2.06 -4.24
CA ALA A 12 7.11 -2.08 -3.04
C ALA A 12 6.51 -3.00 -1.95
N MET A 13 5.21 -2.89 -1.69
CA MET A 13 4.50 -3.76 -0.76
C MET A 13 4.52 -5.23 -1.19
N ALA A 14 4.35 -5.52 -2.49
CA ALA A 14 4.34 -6.87 -3.04
C ALA A 14 5.70 -7.59 -2.87
N VAL A 15 6.81 -6.87 -3.04
CA VAL A 15 8.17 -7.43 -2.82
C VAL A 15 8.56 -7.46 -1.34
N GLY A 16 7.72 -6.95 -0.44
CA GLY A 16 7.96 -6.92 1.00
C GLY A 16 8.91 -5.81 1.45
N CYS A 17 8.96 -4.70 0.72
CA CYS A 17 9.62 -3.48 1.17
C CYS A 17 8.67 -2.68 2.07
N PRO A 18 9.06 -2.34 3.31
CA PRO A 18 8.31 -1.39 4.13
C PRO A 18 8.16 -0.05 3.40
N VAL A 19 6.93 0.45 3.34
CA VAL A 19 6.60 1.69 2.64
C VAL A 19 6.41 2.81 3.66
N ILE A 20 6.97 3.98 3.38
CA ILE A 20 6.59 5.25 4.02
C ILE A 20 5.80 6.08 3.00
N TRP A 21 4.75 6.77 3.43
CA TRP A 21 3.84 7.45 2.51
C TRP A 21 3.28 8.76 3.10
N TRP A 22 2.76 9.64 2.24
CA TRP A 22 2.13 10.89 2.64
C TRP A 22 0.64 10.89 2.23
N PRO A 23 -0.30 11.38 3.06
CA PRO A 23 -1.73 11.43 2.75
C PRO A 23 -2.07 12.46 1.68
N CYS A 24 -1.70 12.16 0.44
CA CYS A 24 -2.15 12.87 -0.74
C CYS A 24 -2.98 11.95 -1.63
N THR A 25 -4.04 12.49 -2.23
CA THR A 25 -4.81 11.81 -3.30
C THR A 25 -5.33 10.43 -2.87
N SER A 26 -5.19 9.40 -3.71
CA SER A 26 -5.69 8.04 -3.50
C SER A 26 -4.73 7.11 -2.74
N ILE A 27 -3.67 7.67 -2.15
CA ILE A 27 -2.66 6.87 -1.45
C ILE A 27 -3.18 6.24 -0.14
N PRO A 28 -4.07 6.87 0.66
CA PRO A 28 -4.64 6.21 1.83
C PRO A 28 -5.36 4.89 1.47
N GLU A 29 -6.13 4.88 0.38
CA GLU A 29 -6.83 3.70 -0.15
C GLU A 29 -5.84 2.71 -0.77
N VAL A 30 -4.81 3.26 -1.43
CA VAL A 30 -3.50 2.68 -1.74
C VAL A 30 -3.02 1.60 -0.77
N VAL A 31 -2.56 2.14 0.35
CA VAL A 31 -1.72 1.46 1.33
C VAL A 31 -2.52 0.94 2.51
N GLY A 32 -3.74 1.44 2.74
CA GLY A 32 -4.54 1.08 3.90
C GLY A 32 -3.76 1.27 5.20
N ASN A 33 -3.75 0.26 6.06
CA ASN A 33 -2.91 0.27 7.26
C ASN A 33 -1.49 -0.24 7.00
N ALA A 34 -1.16 -0.71 5.81
CA ALA A 34 0.03 -1.51 5.50
C ALA A 34 1.32 -0.72 5.22
N ALA A 35 1.32 0.58 5.50
CA ALA A 35 2.47 1.47 5.33
C ALA A 35 2.54 2.50 6.46
N LEU A 36 3.73 3.05 6.69
CA LEU A 36 3.98 4.07 7.70
C LEU A 36 3.66 5.46 7.15
N GLU A 37 2.72 6.15 7.77
CA GLU A 37 2.41 7.53 7.42
C GLU A 37 3.56 8.45 7.86
N ILE A 38 3.98 9.33 6.96
CA ILE A 38 5.00 10.33 7.23
C ILE A 38 4.44 11.33 8.25
N SER A 39 5.19 11.52 9.35
CA SER A 39 4.74 12.30 10.52
C SER A 39 4.51 13.80 10.26
N GLY A 40 5.05 14.34 9.17
CA GLY A 40 4.82 15.72 8.71
C GLY A 40 5.47 15.98 7.35
N PRO A 41 5.00 16.98 6.57
CA PRO A 41 5.51 17.24 5.22
C PRO A 41 6.80 18.06 5.26
N THR A 42 7.69 17.71 6.19
CA THR A 42 8.97 18.37 6.44
C THR A 42 10.09 17.35 6.25
N VAL A 43 11.31 17.84 6.01
CA VAL A 43 12.51 16.98 5.95
C VAL A 43 12.63 16.15 7.24
N GLU A 44 12.38 16.78 8.39
CA GLU A 44 12.38 16.11 9.70
C GLU A 44 11.31 15.00 9.79
N GLY A 45 10.09 15.27 9.32
CA GLY A 45 9.01 14.28 9.32
C GLY A 45 9.35 13.04 8.48
N ILE A 46 9.91 13.26 7.28
CA ILE A 46 10.39 12.18 6.41
C ILE A 46 11.54 11.40 7.08
N MET A 47 12.53 12.10 7.64
CA MET A 47 13.67 11.47 8.31
C MET A 47 13.25 10.64 9.52
N ASN A 48 12.36 11.15 10.35
CA ASN A 48 11.87 10.45 11.53
C ASN A 48 11.12 9.17 11.15
N THR A 49 10.24 9.23 10.15
CA THR A 49 9.50 8.06 9.68
C THR A 49 10.43 7.04 9.00
N LEU A 50 11.46 7.49 8.27
CA LEU A 50 12.48 6.61 7.71
C LEU A 50 13.30 5.91 8.82
N LEU A 51 13.72 6.66 9.84
CA LEU A 51 14.43 6.10 10.99
C LEU A 51 13.56 5.11 11.77
N GLN A 52 12.27 5.38 11.90
CA GLN A 52 11.30 4.43 12.48
C GLN A 52 11.28 3.13 11.66
N ALA A 53 11.17 3.20 10.34
CA ALA A 53 11.16 2.02 9.47
C ALA A 53 12.47 1.21 9.53
N LEU A 54 13.62 1.89 9.65
CA LEU A 54 14.94 1.27 9.73
C LEU A 54 15.22 0.62 11.09
N ASN A 55 14.75 1.23 12.18
CA ASN A 55 14.98 0.77 13.55
C ASN A 55 13.83 -0.07 14.13
N MET A 56 12.84 -0.40 13.30
CA MET A 56 11.69 -1.22 13.66
C MET A 56 12.15 -2.58 14.20
N GLN A 57 11.48 -3.07 15.25
CA GLN A 57 11.78 -4.40 15.78
C GLN A 57 11.48 -5.47 14.72
N PRO A 58 12.24 -6.58 14.66
CA PRO A 58 12.06 -7.59 13.62
C PRO A 58 10.62 -8.10 13.49
N ALA A 59 9.93 -8.32 14.61
CA ALA A 59 8.54 -8.77 14.62
C ALA A 59 7.57 -7.74 14.04
N GLU A 60 7.73 -6.47 14.40
CA GLU A 60 6.90 -5.35 13.89
C GLU A 60 7.14 -5.14 12.39
N LYS A 61 8.39 -5.27 11.94
CA LYS A 61 8.74 -5.17 10.52
C LYS A 61 8.13 -6.31 9.71
N LEU A 62 8.17 -7.53 10.25
CA LEU A 62 7.54 -8.69 9.61
C LEU A 62 6.03 -8.52 9.49
N ASP A 63 5.36 -8.07 10.56
CA ASP A 63 3.93 -7.76 10.54
C ASP A 63 3.58 -6.70 9.47
N LEU A 64 4.33 -5.59 9.42
CA LEU A 64 4.12 -4.54 8.42
C LEU A 64 4.29 -5.07 6.99
N VAL A 65 5.31 -5.90 6.75
CA VAL A 65 5.57 -6.53 5.45
C VAL A 65 4.47 -7.50 5.06
N GLU A 66 3.96 -8.30 5.99
CA GLU A 66 2.85 -9.23 5.73
C GLU A 66 1.56 -8.49 5.39
N ARG A 67 1.25 -7.42 6.13
CA ARG A 67 0.13 -6.53 5.81
C ARG A 67 0.32 -5.90 4.43
N GLY A 68 1.53 -5.44 4.09
CA GLY A 68 1.87 -4.90 2.76
C GLY A 68 1.58 -5.90 1.64
N LYS A 69 2.12 -7.11 1.75
CA LYS A 69 1.90 -8.16 0.76
C LYS A 69 0.42 -8.52 0.62
N ASN A 70 -0.35 -8.53 1.71
CA ASN A 70 -1.77 -8.80 1.67
C ASN A 70 -2.58 -7.66 1.04
N GLN A 71 -2.22 -6.40 1.32
CA GLN A 71 -2.83 -5.23 0.68
C GLN A 71 -2.56 -5.22 -0.83
N ALA A 72 -1.32 -5.46 -1.25
CA ALA A 72 -0.92 -5.45 -2.66
C ALA A 72 -1.70 -6.46 -3.52
N LYS A 73 -2.10 -7.60 -2.96
CA LYS A 73 -2.93 -8.60 -3.66
C LYS A 73 -4.25 -8.04 -4.18
N GLN A 74 -4.81 -7.00 -3.56
CA GLN A 74 -6.06 -6.38 -4.02
C GLN A 74 -5.91 -5.68 -5.38
N PHE A 75 -4.68 -5.34 -5.77
CA PHE A 75 -4.37 -4.55 -6.97
C PHE A 75 -3.66 -5.35 -8.06
N LEU A 76 -3.30 -6.62 -7.81
CA LEU A 76 -2.64 -7.48 -8.81
C LEU A 76 -3.65 -8.09 -9.81
N PRO A 77 -3.27 -8.25 -11.10
CA PRO A 77 -4.14 -8.85 -12.11
C PRO A 77 -4.51 -10.30 -11.74
N GLY A 78 -5.80 -10.54 -11.50
CA GLY A 78 -6.35 -11.82 -11.02
C GLY A 78 -7.39 -11.62 -9.91
N SER A 79 -7.20 -10.61 -9.06
CA SER A 79 -8.10 -10.28 -7.95
C SER A 79 -9.31 -9.44 -8.40
N ALA A 80 -9.12 -8.57 -9.40
CA ALA A 80 -10.19 -7.72 -9.96
C ALA A 80 -11.07 -8.43 -11.01
N ALA A 81 -10.58 -9.53 -11.62
CA ALA A 81 -11.30 -10.23 -12.68
C ALA A 81 -12.52 -11.04 -12.17
N GLY A 82 -12.55 -11.38 -10.88
CA GLY A 82 -13.63 -12.18 -10.29
C GLY A 82 -14.93 -11.40 -10.03
N ASN A 83 -14.87 -10.07 -9.91
CA ASN A 83 -16.02 -9.26 -9.51
C ASN A 83 -16.77 -8.62 -10.69
N PHE A 84 -16.19 -8.59 -11.89
CA PHE A 84 -16.86 -8.04 -13.07
C PHE A 84 -17.84 -9.04 -13.71
N SER A 85 -17.53 -10.34 -13.68
CA SER A 85 -18.40 -11.36 -14.27
C SER A 85 -19.69 -11.59 -13.48
N SER A 86 -19.65 -11.40 -12.16
CA SER A 86 -20.78 -11.59 -11.25
C SER A 86 -21.78 -10.43 -11.27
N ILE A 87 -21.35 -9.22 -11.64
CA ILE A 87 -22.26 -8.06 -11.82
C ILE A 87 -22.96 -8.12 -13.18
N LEU A 88 -22.27 -8.59 -14.23
CA LEU A 88 -22.86 -8.71 -15.58
C LEU A 88 -23.90 -9.83 -15.69
N SER A 89 -23.82 -10.88 -14.85
CA SER A 89 -24.81 -11.98 -14.85
C SER A 89 -26.12 -11.64 -14.14
N LEU A 90 -26.19 -10.56 -13.35
CA LEU A 90 -27.38 -10.16 -12.58
C LEU A 90 -28.29 -9.14 -13.29
N HIS A 91 -27.95 -8.68 -14.50
CA HIS A 91 -28.73 -7.65 -15.24
C HIS A 91 -29.10 -8.02 -16.69
N PHE A 92 -28.76 -9.22 -17.15
CA PHE A 92 -29.18 -9.75 -18.46
C PHE A 92 -29.79 -11.16 -18.33
N SER A 93 -30.89 -11.29 -17.59
CA SER A 93 -31.78 -12.45 -17.61
C SER A 93 -33.19 -12.03 -18.00
#